data_AF-A0A9E3X7M3-F1
#
_entry.id   AF-A0A9E3X7M3-F1
#
_cell.length_a   1.000
_cell.length_b   1.000
_cell.length_c   1.000
_cell.angle_alpha   90.00
_cell.angle_beta   90.00
_cell.angle_gamma   90.00
#
_symmetry.space_group_name_H-M   'P 1'
#
loop_
_entity.id
_entity.type
_entity.pdbx_description
1 polymer ?
#
loop_
_entity_poly.entity_id
_entity_poly.type
_entity_poly.pdbx_seq_one_letter_code
_entity_poly.pdbx_strand_id
1 'polypeptide(L)'
;MLRESNMRRSIDPTTRRQLRTILAQFYPDESSIRRIAADAGLDLSRVTLNNHPTNDWHKVLDEAEFVNQFDALLGVVEDEYAANVDLQRICDTYRQATKQAVHKDLVSDIE
;
A
#
# COMPACT_ATOMS: atom_id res chain seq x y z
N MET A 1 -0.93 -14.71 28.00
CA MET A 1 0.09 -15.14 27.03
C MET A 1 -0.12 -14.37 25.73
N LEU A 2 0.83 -13.48 25.43
CA LEU A 2 0.99 -12.57 24.29
C LEU A 2 0.18 -12.87 23.01
N ARG A 3 -0.91 -12.14 22.74
CA ARG A 3 -1.56 -12.16 21.41
C ARG A 3 -2.22 -10.86 20.95
N GLU A 4 -1.93 -9.69 21.53
CA GLU A 4 -2.74 -8.48 21.24
C GLU A 4 -1.96 -7.23 20.78
N SER A 5 -0.63 -7.27 20.70
CA SER A 5 0.19 -6.08 20.33
C SER A 5 0.65 -6.05 18.87
N ASN A 6 0.04 -6.84 17.99
CA ASN A 6 0.32 -6.83 16.55
C ASN A 6 -0.96 -6.60 15.76
N MET A 7 -1.76 -5.60 16.19
CA MET A 7 -2.71 -4.94 15.30
C MET A 7 -1.89 -4.27 14.20
N ARG A 8 -1.51 -5.07 13.21
CA ARG A 8 -0.88 -4.66 11.96
C ARG A 8 -1.58 -3.40 11.50
N ARG A 9 -0.83 -2.41 11.03
CA ARG A 9 -1.32 -1.18 10.39
C ARG A 9 -2.23 -1.57 9.22
N SER A 10 -3.48 -1.92 9.49
CA SER A 10 -4.44 -2.36 8.49
C SER A 10 -4.89 -1.12 7.74
N ILE A 11 -4.54 -1.04 6.46
CA ILE A 11 -5.05 0.01 5.58
C ILE A 11 -6.58 -0.09 5.56
N ASP A 12 -7.26 1.05 5.60
CA ASP A 12 -8.71 1.08 5.45
C ASP A 12 -9.11 0.38 4.12
N PRO A 13 -10.11 -0.53 4.14
CA PRO A 13 -10.50 -1.29 2.96
C PRO A 13 -10.94 -0.41 1.78
N THR A 14 -11.46 0.79 2.05
CA THR A 14 -11.83 1.77 1.01
C THR A 14 -10.59 2.37 0.37
N THR A 15 -9.64 2.85 1.17
CA THR A 15 -8.36 3.38 0.69
C THR A 15 -7.60 2.35 -0.14
N ARG A 16 -7.51 1.09 0.34
CA ARG A 16 -6.88 -0.02 -0.40
C ARG A 16 -7.57 -0.28 -1.74
N ARG A 17 -8.91 -0.25 -1.78
CA ARG A 17 -9.67 -0.43 -3.02
C ARG A 17 -9.43 0.70 -4.02
N GLN A 18 -9.38 1.95 -3.55
CA GLN A 18 -9.10 3.11 -4.39
C GLN A 18 -7.70 3.05 -4.97
N LEU A 19 -6.69 2.77 -4.13
CA LEU A 19 -5.30 2.66 -4.55
C LEU A 19 -5.13 1.55 -5.60
N ARG A 20 -5.69 0.37 -5.35
CA ARG A 20 -5.71 -0.73 -6.33
C ARG A 20 -6.32 -0.31 -7.67
N THR A 21 -7.37 0.51 -7.64
CA THR A 21 -8.07 0.92 -8.87
C THR A 21 -7.23 1.90 -9.67
N ILE A 22 -6.57 2.85 -9.00
CA ILE A 22 -5.70 3.84 -9.65
C ILE A 22 -4.41 3.20 -10.16
N LEU A 23 -3.78 2.34 -9.36
CA LEU A 23 -2.58 1.62 -9.79
C LEU A 23 -2.88 0.72 -11.00
N ALA A 24 -4.04 0.07 -11.03
CA ALA A 24 -4.47 -0.71 -12.20
C ALA A 24 -4.74 0.15 -13.45
N GLN A 25 -5.05 1.44 -13.30
CA GLN A 25 -5.22 2.37 -14.42
C GLN A 25 -3.88 2.92 -14.93
N PHE A 26 -2.95 3.25 -14.03
CA PHE A 26 -1.63 3.76 -14.40
C PHE A 26 -0.71 2.66 -14.94
N TYR A 27 -0.82 1.47 -14.36
CA TYR A 27 0.03 0.33 -14.66
C TYR A 27 -0.82 -0.92 -14.94
N PRO A 28 -1.48 -0.98 -16.11
CA PRO A 28 -2.31 -2.12 -16.49
C PRO A 28 -1.48 -3.36 -16.87
N ASP A 29 -0.22 -3.18 -17.24
CA ASP A 29 0.65 -4.25 -17.74
C ASP A 29 1.53 -4.87 -16.65
N GLU A 30 1.75 -6.19 -16.76
CA GLU A 30 2.61 -6.97 -15.85
C GLU A 30 4.01 -6.37 -15.69
N SER A 31 4.59 -5.89 -16.80
CA SER A 31 5.94 -5.33 -16.81
C SER A 31 6.05 -4.08 -15.94
N SER A 32 5.03 -3.20 -16.01
CA SER A 32 4.95 -2.00 -15.19
C SER A 32 4.77 -2.35 -13.72
N ILE A 33 3.92 -3.33 -13.40
CA ILE A 33 3.72 -3.81 -12.04
C ILE A 33 5.04 -4.33 -11.43
N ARG A 34 5.77 -5.18 -12.17
CA ARG A 34 7.07 -5.69 -11.71
C ARG A 34 8.11 -4.59 -11.55
N ARG A 35 8.13 -3.59 -12.45
CA ARG A 35 9.05 -2.46 -12.35
C ARG A 35 8.82 -1.67 -11.06
N ILE A 36 7.58 -1.27 -10.81
CA ILE A 36 7.22 -0.45 -9.64
C ILE A 36 7.44 -1.24 -8.33
N ALA A 37 7.10 -2.53 -8.33
CA ALA A 37 7.35 -3.36 -7.17
C ALA A 37 8.85 -3.54 -6.89
N ALA A 38 9.67 -3.80 -7.92
CA ALA A 38 11.11 -3.92 -7.76
C ALA A 38 11.75 -2.61 -7.26
N ASP A 39 11.30 -1.46 -7.76
CA ASP A 39 11.77 -0.13 -7.31
C ASP A 39 11.42 0.13 -5.84
N ALA A 40 10.25 -0.37 -5.40
CA ALA A 40 9.83 -0.36 -3.99
C ALA A 40 10.56 -1.39 -3.10
N GLY A 41 11.44 -2.21 -3.69
CA GLY A 41 12.17 -3.28 -3.00
C GLY A 41 11.36 -4.57 -2.77
N LEU A 42 10.20 -4.72 -3.44
CA LEU A 42 9.33 -5.89 -3.35
C LEU A 42 9.79 -6.99 -4.29
N ASP A 43 9.95 -8.19 -3.74
CA ASP A 43 10.19 -9.39 -4.53
C ASP A 43 8.87 -10.03 -4.98
N LEU A 44 8.47 -9.76 -6.22
CA LEU A 44 7.29 -10.39 -6.82
C LEU A 44 7.54 -11.80 -7.36
N SER A 45 8.71 -12.39 -7.12
CA SER A 45 9.03 -13.75 -7.60
C SER A 45 8.05 -14.81 -7.08
N ARG A 46 7.40 -14.54 -5.94
CA ARG A 46 6.38 -15.41 -5.33
C ARG A 46 4.94 -15.01 -5.68
N VAL A 47 4.75 -13.87 -6.35
CA VAL A 47 3.43 -13.34 -6.70
C VAL A 47 3.10 -13.71 -8.14
N THR A 48 2.10 -14.58 -8.32
CA THR A 48 1.60 -14.92 -9.66
C THR A 48 0.74 -13.78 -10.19
N LEU A 49 1.22 -13.09 -11.22
CA LEU A 49 0.47 -12.06 -11.96
C LEU A 49 -0.32 -12.75 -13.09
N ASN A 50 -1.60 -12.42 -13.22
CA ASN A 50 -2.54 -13.14 -14.10
C ASN A 50 -3.10 -12.23 -15.21
N ASN A 51 -2.39 -11.15 -15.58
CA ASN A 51 -2.83 -10.16 -16.56
C ASN A 51 -4.20 -9.52 -16.21
N HIS A 52 -4.51 -9.46 -14.92
CA HIS A 52 -5.70 -8.85 -14.36
C HIS A 52 -5.24 -7.73 -13.43
N PRO A 53 -4.99 -6.51 -13.95
CA PRO A 53 -4.24 -5.49 -13.21
C PRO A 53 -4.84 -5.18 -11.84
N THR A 54 -6.16 -5.10 -11.72
CA THR A 54 -6.81 -4.93 -10.41
C THR A 54 -6.49 -6.07 -9.44
N ASN A 55 -6.53 -7.33 -9.87
CA ASN A 55 -6.25 -8.48 -9.01
C ASN A 55 -4.75 -8.62 -8.72
N ASP A 56 -3.93 -8.28 -9.69
CA ASP A 56 -2.47 -8.32 -9.59
C ASP A 56 -1.98 -7.26 -8.60
N TRP A 57 -2.46 -6.02 -8.72
CA TRP A 57 -2.24 -4.97 -7.73
C TRP A 57 -2.79 -5.33 -6.36
N HIS A 58 -3.91 -6.04 -6.26
CA HIS A 58 -4.41 -6.51 -4.98
C HIS A 58 -3.40 -7.42 -4.26
N LYS A 59 -2.77 -8.35 -4.98
CA LYS A 59 -1.74 -9.25 -4.45
C LYS A 59 -0.46 -8.50 -4.10
N VAL A 60 -0.03 -7.56 -4.95
CA VAL A 60 1.15 -6.72 -4.69
C VAL A 60 0.98 -5.88 -3.43
N LEU A 61 -0.19 -5.27 -3.25
CA LEU A 61 -0.49 -4.49 -2.04
C LEU A 61 -0.55 -5.38 -0.78
N ASP A 62 -1.01 -6.63 -0.91
CA ASP A 62 -1.01 -7.61 0.19
C ASP A 62 0.42 -7.98 0.61
N GLU A 63 1.28 -8.29 -0.37
CA GLU A 63 2.68 -8.60 -0.13
C GLU A 63 3.40 -7.38 0.46
N ALA A 64 3.15 -6.17 -0.07
CA ALA A 64 3.75 -4.94 0.43
C ALA A 64 3.37 -4.62 1.87
N GLU A 65 2.12 -4.91 2.25
CA GLU A 65 1.69 -4.83 3.65
C GLU A 65 2.38 -5.90 4.51
N PHE A 66 2.50 -7.13 3.99
CA PHE A 66 3.15 -8.23 4.69
C PHE A 66 4.64 -7.95 4.99
N VAL A 67 5.37 -7.40 4.02
CA VAL A 67 6.81 -7.07 4.15
C VAL A 67 7.08 -5.65 4.66
N ASN A 68 6.04 -4.89 5.05
CA ASN A 68 6.14 -3.49 5.50
C ASN A 68 6.80 -2.52 4.50
N GLN A 69 6.70 -2.80 3.20
CA GLN A 69 7.20 -1.94 2.12
C GLN A 69 6.10 -1.13 1.43
N PHE A 70 4.89 -1.10 2.02
CA PHE A 70 3.79 -0.30 1.50
C PHE A 70 4.14 1.19 1.36
N ASP A 71 4.88 1.75 2.32
CA ASP A 71 5.32 3.15 2.28
C ASP A 71 6.35 3.40 1.17
N ALA A 72 7.28 2.45 0.98
CA ALA A 72 8.24 2.49 -0.13
C ALA A 72 7.53 2.43 -1.49
N LEU A 73 6.52 1.55 -1.62
CA LEU A 73 5.71 1.44 -2.83
C LEU A 73 4.96 2.74 -3.13
N LEU A 74 4.36 3.36 -2.12
CA LEU A 74 3.73 4.68 -2.30
C LEU A 74 4.76 5.74 -2.69
N GLY A 75 5.94 5.76 -2.06
CA GLY A 75 7.01 6.69 -2.39
C GLY A 75 7.42 6.65 -3.86
N VAL A 76 7.59 5.44 -4.43
CA VAL A 76 7.90 5.27 -5.86
C VAL A 76 6.79 5.81 -6.75
N VAL A 77 5.53 5.49 -6.42
CA VAL A 77 4.38 5.94 -7.24
C VAL A 77 4.17 7.45 -7.10
N GLU A 78 4.40 8.01 -5.93
CA GLU A 78 4.33 9.46 -5.68
C GLU A 78 5.43 10.22 -6.42
N ASP A 79 6.64 9.67 -6.55
CA ASP A 79 7.72 10.27 -7.32
C ASP A 79 7.36 10.31 -8.82
N GLU A 80 6.86 9.20 -9.37
CA GLU A 80 6.49 9.10 -10.78
C GLU A 80 5.23 9.92 -11.13
N TYR A 81 4.29 10.05 -10.19
CA TYR A 81 3.02 10.76 -10.36
C TYR A 81 2.85 11.93 -9.38
N ALA A 82 3.92 12.68 -9.13
CA ALA A 82 3.91 13.81 -8.19
C ALA A 82 2.87 14.89 -8.53
N ALA A 83 2.54 15.05 -9.81
CA ALA A 83 1.54 16.01 -10.28
C ALA A 83 0.09 15.50 -10.22
N ASN A 84 -0.15 14.23 -9.88
CA ASN A 84 -1.48 13.65 -9.87
C ASN A 84 -2.21 13.91 -8.54
N VAL A 85 -3.18 14.83 -8.59
CA VAL A 85 -3.92 15.28 -7.41
C VAL A 85 -4.73 14.14 -6.76
N ASP A 86 -5.29 13.23 -7.55
CA ASP A 86 -6.07 12.10 -7.04
C ASP A 86 -5.18 11.09 -6.28
N LEU A 87 -4.00 10.78 -6.81
CA LEU A 87 -3.02 9.94 -6.13
C LEU A 87 -2.56 10.57 -4.81
N GLN A 88 -2.19 11.86 -4.85
CA GLN A 88 -1.75 12.61 -3.68
C GLN A 88 -2.82 12.61 -2.58
N ARG A 89 -4.09 12.78 -2.94
CA ARG A 89 -5.21 12.77 -1.98
C ARG A 89 -5.38 11.42 -1.28
N ILE A 90 -5.17 10.31 -1.99
CA ILE A 90 -5.28 8.96 -1.43
C ILE A 90 -4.09 8.65 -0.54
N CYS A 91 -2.87 9.02 -0.97
CA CYS A 91 -1.66 8.88 -0.15
C CYS A 91 -1.77 9.70 1.15
N ASP A 92 -2.31 10.91 1.06
CA ASP A 92 -2.55 11.75 2.23
C ASP A 92 -3.60 11.14 3.17
N THR A 93 -4.70 10.60 2.62
CA THR A 93 -5.72 9.87 3.40
C THR A 93 -5.11 8.67 4.13
N TYR A 94 -4.24 7.90 3.46
CA TYR A 94 -3.50 6.79 4.06
C TYR A 94 -2.57 7.27 5.18
N ARG A 95 -1.78 8.32 4.95
CA ARG A 95 -0.88 8.91 5.96
C ARG A 95 -1.64 9.45 7.17
N GLN A 96 -2.82 10.04 6.97
CA GLN A 96 -3.68 10.50 8.06
C GLN A 96 -4.22 9.31 8.88
N ALA A 97 -4.72 8.26 8.21
CA ALA A 97 -5.22 7.06 8.88
C ALA A 97 -4.12 6.35 9.69
N THR A 98 -2.90 6.28 9.15
CA THR A 98 -1.74 5.69 9.86
C THR A 98 -1.28 6.54 11.03
N LYS A 99 -1.28 7.88 10.92
CA LYS A 99 -0.98 8.78 12.04
C LYS A 99 -2.00 8.67 13.18
N GLN A 100 -3.29 8.53 12.85
CA GLN A 100 -4.35 8.39 13.85
C GLN A 100 -4.27 7.06 14.61
N ALA A 101 -3.90 5.97 13.93
CA ALA A 101 -3.67 4.68 14.57
C ALA A 101 -2.52 4.73 15.60
N VAL A 102 -1.42 5.43 15.27
CA VAL A 102 -0.28 5.62 16.17
C VAL A 102 -0.64 6.49 17.38
N HIS A 103 -1.46 7.53 17.20
CA HIS A 103 -1.84 8.42 18.30
C HIS A 103 -2.79 7.74 19.31
N LYS A 104 -3.68 6.86 18.84
CA LYS A 104 -4.60 6.11 19.72
C LYS A 104 -3.88 5.06 20.56
N ASP A 105 -2.84 4.43 20.01
CA ASP A 105 -2.01 3.42 20.68
C ASP A 105 -1.21 4.01 21.85
N LEU A 106 -0.67 5.22 21.69
CA LEU A 106 0.15 5.88 22.71
C LEU A 106 -0.66 6.43 23.92
N VAL A 107 -1.96 6.69 23.73
CA VAL A 107 -2.82 7.26 24.77
C VAL A 107 -3.46 6.17 25.65
N SER A 108 -3.61 4.93 25.13
CA SER A 108 -4.16 3.80 25.91
C SER A 108 -3.16 3.11 26.85
N ASP A 109 -1.86 3.44 26.81
CA ASP A 109 -0.84 2.92 27.74
C ASP A 109 -0.67 3.83 28.99
N ILE A 110 -1.37 4.97 29.05
CA ILE A 110 -1.22 5.98 30.11
C ILE A 110 -2.41 6.02 31.10
N GLU A 111 -3.48 5.27 30.87
CA GLU A 111 -4.66 5.21 31.76
C GLU A 111 -4.74 3.95 32.64
#